data_AF-A0A1C6MP46-F1
#
_entry.id   AF-A0A1C6MP46-F1
#
_cell.length_a   1.000
_cell.length_b   1.000
_cell.length_c   1.000
_cell.angle_alpha   90.00
_cell.angle_beta   90.00
_cell.angle_gamma   90.00
#
_symmetry.space_group_name_H-M   'P 1'
#
loop_
_entity.id
_entity.type
_entity.pdbx_description
1 polymer ?
#
loop_
_entity_poly.entity_id
_entity_poly.type
_entity_poly.pdbx_seq_one_letter_code
_entity_poly.pdbx_strand_id
1 'polypeptide(L)'
;MDETPERWTTTVHGQEMELPSTIADVRAALAGEQRAAFDAEIGSTPGPDLPLRLAMWALRTVPGAVEEMDDQVDRLRSGDYSGVTVLDDGEVA
;
A
#
# COMPACT_ATOMS: atom_id res chain seq x y z
N MET A 1 2.91 -29.24 4.97
CA MET A 1 2.97 -28.00 4.20
C MET A 1 3.81 -27.05 5.03
N ASP A 2 5.07 -26.88 4.64
CA ASP A 2 5.93 -25.82 5.15
C ASP A 2 5.71 -24.66 4.16
N GLU A 3 4.58 -23.98 4.32
CA GLU A 3 4.35 -22.73 3.60
C GLU A 3 5.09 -21.67 4.41
N THR A 4 6.30 -21.34 3.97
CA THR A 4 6.89 -20.06 4.35
C THR A 4 5.83 -19.01 4.02
N PRO A 5 5.38 -18.18 4.98
CA PRO A 5 4.33 -17.21 4.69
C PRO A 5 4.74 -16.43 3.45
N GLU A 6 3.88 -16.40 2.44
CA GLU A 6 4.14 -15.66 1.20
C GLU A 6 4.58 -14.25 1.59
N ARG A 7 5.83 -13.91 1.23
CA ARG A 7 6.40 -12.60 1.57
C ARG A 7 5.50 -11.52 1.00
N TRP A 8 4.91 -10.72 1.87
CA TRP A 8 4.11 -9.59 1.43
C TRP A 8 5.06 -8.51 0.91
N THR A 9 5.06 -8.30 -0.41
CA THR A 9 6.00 -7.40 -1.08
C THR A 9 5.27 -6.34 -1.88
N THR A 10 5.99 -5.26 -2.18
CA THR A 10 5.58 -4.19 -3.10
C THR A 10 6.77 -3.81 -3.99
N THR A 11 6.53 -3.08 -5.07
CA THR A 11 7.59 -2.50 -5.91
C THR A 11 7.57 -0.99 -5.76
N VAL A 12 8.71 -0.39 -5.43
CA VAL A 12 8.90 1.06 -5.33
C VAL A 12 10.13 1.42 -6.15
N HIS A 13 10.01 2.36 -7.08
CA HIS A 13 11.08 2.77 -8.00
C HIS A 13 11.73 1.59 -8.76
N GLY A 14 10.93 0.56 -9.08
CA GLY A 14 11.39 -0.66 -9.76
C GLY A 14 12.15 -1.65 -8.86
N GLN A 15 12.20 -1.41 -7.55
CA GLN A 15 12.82 -2.30 -6.57
C GLN A 15 11.75 -3.03 -5.75
N GLU A 16 11.87 -4.35 -5.61
CA GLU A 16 11.03 -5.15 -4.72
C GLU A 16 11.41 -4.85 -3.26
N MET A 17 10.40 -4.50 -2.45
CA MET A 17 10.51 -4.15 -1.04
C MET A 17 9.54 -5.01 -0.23
N GLU A 18 9.98 -5.49 0.93
CA GLU A 18 9.13 -6.27 1.84
C GLU A 18 8.29 -5.35 2.73
N LEU A 19 7.02 -5.73 2.92
CA LEU A 19 6.06 -5.06 3.78
C LEU A 19 5.95 -5.79 5.13
N PRO A 20 5.75 -5.06 6.24
CA PRO A 20 5.51 -5.68 7.54
C PRO A 20 4.24 -6.55 7.51
N SER A 21 4.35 -7.82 7.88
CA SER A 21 3.30 -8.84 7.62
C SER A 21 2.21 -8.95 8.69
N THR A 22 2.27 -8.16 9.77
CA THR A 22 1.24 -8.14 10.82
C THR A 22 0.91 -6.71 11.27
N ILE A 23 -0.24 -6.53 11.91
CA ILE A 23 -0.65 -5.25 12.55
C ILE A 23 0.44 -4.76 13.52
N ALA A 24 1.03 -5.67 14.29
CA ALA A 24 2.06 -5.36 15.26
C ALA A 24 3.35 -4.88 14.58
N ASP A 25 3.75 -5.53 13.48
CA ASP A 25 4.95 -5.16 12.72
C ASP A 25 4.78 -3.81 12.02
N VAL A 26 3.62 -3.57 11.41
CA VAL A 26 3.27 -2.26 10.81
C VAL A 26 3.39 -1.18 11.89
N ARG A 27 2.76 -1.38 13.05
CA ARG A 27 2.82 -0.42 14.16
C ARG A 27 4.25 -0.17 14.65
N ALA A 28 5.08 -1.21 14.73
CA ALA A 28 6.46 -1.09 15.17
C ALA A 28 7.32 -0.27 14.20
N ALA A 29 7.10 -0.44 12.90
CA ALA A 29 7.83 0.24 11.84
C ALA A 29 7.44 1.73 11.69
N LEU A 30 6.27 2.14 12.16
CA LEU A 30 5.84 3.55 12.13
C LEU A 30 6.60 4.42 13.15
N ALA A 31 6.80 5.69 12.78
CA ALA A 31 7.31 6.72 13.68
C ALA A 31 6.32 7.03 14.82
N GLY A 32 6.80 7.57 15.94
CA GLY A 32 6.01 7.76 17.17
C GLY A 32 4.69 8.51 16.96
N GLU A 33 4.72 9.59 16.18
CA GLU A 33 3.51 10.40 15.89
C GLU A 33 2.51 9.66 15.00
N GLN A 34 3.01 8.79 14.12
CA GLN A 34 2.18 8.02 13.19
C GLN A 34 1.49 6.83 13.87
N ARG A 35 2.10 6.27 14.93
CA ARG A 35 1.53 5.13 15.68
C ARG A 35 0.17 5.47 16.30
N ALA A 36 0.01 6.66 16.87
CA ALA A 36 -1.26 7.07 17.47
C ALA A 36 -2.36 7.20 16.41
N ALA A 37 -2.04 7.76 15.24
CA ALA A 37 -2.97 7.86 14.12
C ALA A 37 -3.34 6.48 13.56
N PHE A 38 -2.37 5.59 13.43
CA PHE A 38 -2.58 4.19 13.05
C PHE A 38 -3.51 3.48 14.03
N ASP A 39 -3.22 3.53 15.33
CA ASP A 39 -4.02 2.84 16.36
C ASP A 39 -5.48 3.34 16.35
N ALA A 40 -5.69 4.66 16.20
CA ALA A 40 -7.03 5.26 16.14
C ALA A 40 -7.80 4.84 14.87
N GLU A 41 -7.14 4.86 13.72
CA GLU A 41 -7.76 4.53 12.43
C GLU A 41 -8.09 3.04 12.35
N ILE A 42 -7.12 2.17 12.63
CA ILE A 42 -7.30 0.71 12.57
C ILE A 42 -8.33 0.25 13.60
N GLY A 43 -8.32 0.81 14.81
CA GLY A 43 -9.29 0.48 15.85
C GLY A 43 -10.74 0.87 15.53
N SER A 44 -10.95 1.81 14.61
CA SER A 44 -12.29 2.28 14.20
C SER A 44 -12.69 1.85 12.78
N THR A 45 -11.79 1.22 12.03
CA THR A 45 -12.04 0.78 10.65
C THR A 45 -13.02 -0.40 10.63
N PRO A 46 -14.10 -0.34 9.82
CA PRO A 46 -14.98 -1.49 9.61
C PRO A 46 -14.19 -2.70 9.10
N GLY A 47 -14.56 -3.90 9.58
CA GLY A 47 -13.87 -5.14 9.21
C GLY A 47 -13.62 -5.34 7.69
N PRO A 48 -14.59 -5.06 6.80
CA PRO A 48 -14.39 -5.18 5.36
C PRO A 48 -13.32 -4.25 4.78
N ASP A 49 -13.10 -3.07 5.39
CA ASP A 49 -12.15 -2.06 4.91
C ASP A 49 -10.75 -2.27 5.52
N LEU A 50 -10.65 -3.05 6.59
CA LEU A 50 -9.42 -3.27 7.36
C LEU A 50 -8.24 -3.74 6.51
N PRO A 51 -8.38 -4.69 5.55
CA PRO A 51 -7.26 -5.14 4.73
C PRO A 51 -6.64 -4.00 3.92
N LEU A 52 -7.48 -3.16 3.29
CA LEU A 52 -7.02 -2.02 2.50
C LEU A 52 -6.32 -0.98 3.38
N ARG A 53 -6.90 -0.65 4.54
CA ARG A 53 -6.30 0.35 5.44
C ARG A 53 -4.97 -0.13 6.01
N LEU A 54 -4.85 -1.41 6.37
CA LEU A 54 -3.58 -1.99 6.79
C LEU A 54 -2.53 -1.96 5.68
N ALA A 55 -2.89 -2.27 4.43
CA ALA A 55 -1.99 -2.16 3.29
C ALA A 55 -1.46 -0.75 3.08
N MET A 56 -2.33 0.26 3.17
CA MET A 56 -1.93 1.67 3.06
C MET A 56 -0.96 2.09 4.16
N TRP A 57 -1.14 1.61 5.39
CA TRP A 57 -0.20 1.89 6.47
C TRP A 57 1.11 1.13 6.35
N ALA A 58 1.08 -0.11 5.90
CA ALA A 58 2.30 -0.87 5.61
C ALA A 58 3.16 -0.17 4.55
N LEU A 59 2.54 0.35 3.48
CA LEU A 59 3.24 1.10 2.44
C LEU A 59 3.96 2.35 2.97
N ARG A 60 3.37 3.08 3.93
CA ARG A 60 4.00 4.25 4.56
C ARG A 60 5.29 3.94 5.30
N THR A 61 5.53 2.68 5.64
CA THR A 61 6.78 2.24 6.29
C THR A 61 7.92 2.04 5.29
N VAL A 62 7.61 2.00 3.99
CA VAL A 62 8.59 1.86 2.91
C VAL A 62 9.00 3.25 2.40
N PRO A 63 10.29 3.63 2.47
CA PRO A 63 10.76 4.90 1.98
C PRO A 63 10.45 5.11 0.49
N GLY A 64 9.93 6.29 0.13
CA GLY A 64 9.63 6.64 -1.26
C GLY A 64 8.33 6.04 -1.82
N ALA A 65 7.67 5.12 -1.12
CA ALA A 65 6.45 4.48 -1.62
C ALA A 65 5.27 5.48 -1.74
N VAL A 66 5.12 6.36 -0.75
CA VAL A 66 4.05 7.36 -0.74
C VAL A 66 4.36 8.46 -1.74
N GLU A 67 5.62 8.91 -1.79
CA GLU A 67 6.09 9.91 -2.72
C GLU A 67 5.92 9.45 -4.18
N GLU A 68 6.26 8.18 -4.49
CA GLU A 68 6.03 7.61 -5.82
C GLU A 68 4.54 7.57 -6.18
N MET A 69 3.68 7.19 -5.24
CA MET A 69 2.23 7.21 -5.46
C MET A 69 1.71 8.62 -5.71
N ASP A 70 2.15 9.60 -4.92
CA ASP A 70 1.75 10.99 -5.08
C ASP A 70 2.22 11.56 -6.42
N ASP A 71 3.46 11.29 -6.84
CA ASP A 71 4.01 11.68 -8.14
C ASP A 71 3.20 11.07 -9.30
N GLN A 72 2.80 9.79 -9.20
CA GLN A 72 1.95 9.13 -10.18
C GLN A 72 0.57 9.80 -10.27
N VAL A 73 -0.05 10.08 -9.12
CA VAL A 73 -1.36 10.75 -9.05
C VAL A 73 -1.28 12.16 -9.64
N ASP A 74 -0.22 12.91 -9.36
CA ASP A 74 -0.05 14.27 -9.87
C ASP A 74 0.20 14.29 -11.39
N ARG A 75 0.94 13.32 -11.93
CA ARG A 75 1.06 13.13 -13.38
C ARG A 75 -0.31 12.91 -14.04
N LEU A 76 -1.12 12.01 -13.48
CA LEU A 76 -2.47 11.75 -13.98
C LEU A 76 -3.35 13.01 -13.94
N ARG A 77 -3.29 13.78 -12.85
CA ARG A 77 -4.02 15.07 -12.72
C ARG A 77 -3.57 16.11 -13.73
N SER A 78 -2.28 16.09 -14.10
CA SER A 78 -1.72 17.00 -15.12
C SER A 78 -2.08 16.60 -16.56
N GLY A 79 -2.75 15.45 -16.75
CA GLY A 79 -3.10 14.91 -18.06
C GLY A 79 -2.00 14.07 -18.72
N ASP A 80 -0.94 13.74 -17.98
CA ASP A 80 0.08 12.79 -18.43
C ASP A 80 -0.39 11.36 -18.13
N TYR A 81 -0.93 10.71 -19.16
CA TYR A 81 -1.35 9.31 -19.13
C TYR A 81 -0.29 8.36 -19.72
N SER A 82 0.95 8.82 -19.92
CA SER A 82 1.98 7.94 -20.45
C SER A 82 2.27 6.78 -19.49
N GLY A 83 2.24 5.55 -20.04
CA GLY A 83 2.37 4.31 -19.26
C GLY A 83 1.07 3.81 -18.63
N VAL A 84 -0.06 4.49 -18.81
CA VAL A 84 -1.37 3.98 -18.39
C VAL A 84 -1.83 2.90 -19.36
N THR A 85 -2.12 1.72 -18.84
CA THR A 85 -2.81 0.66 -19.56
C THR A 85 -4.28 0.68 -19.18
N VAL A 86 -5.16 0.90 -20.16
CA VAL A 86 -6.60 0.73 -19.96
C VAL A 86 -6.90 -0.76 -20.02
N LEU A 87 -7.57 -1.29 -18.99
CA LEU A 87 -8.09 -2.65 -19.03
C LEU A 87 -9.17 -2.71 -20.11
N ASP A 88 -8.95 -3.55 -21.11
CA ASP A 88 -9.97 -3.87 -22.12
C ASP A 88 -10.95 -4.84 -21.46
N ASP A 89 -12.13 -4.32 -21.07
CA ASP A 89 -13.26 -5.14 -20.63
C ASP A 89 -13.80 -5.87 -21.87
N GLY A 90 -13.15 -6.97 -22.25
CA GLY A 90 -13.55 -7.77 -23.41
C GLY A 90 -15.06 -8.02 -23.39
N GLU A 91 -15.73 -7.65 -24.48
CA GLU A 91 -17.17 -7.88 -24.65
C GLU A 91 -17.50 -9.36 -24.40
N VAL A 92 -18.32 -9.63 -23.39
CA VAL A 92 -18.94 -10.94 -23.19
C VAL A 92 -19.92 -11.18 -24.35
N ALA A 93 -19.46 -11.92 -25.36
CA ALA A 93 -20.29 -12.40 -26.46
C ALA A 93 -21.33 -13.44 -25.99
#